data_AF-Q9VYV9-F1
#
_entry.id   AF-Q9VYV9-F1
#
_cell.length_a   1.000
_cell.length_b   1.000
_cell.length_c   1.000
_cell.angle_alpha   90.00
_cell.angle_beta   90.00
_cell.angle_gamma   90.00
#
_symmetry.space_group_name_H-M   'P 1'
#
loop_
_entity.id
_entity.type
_entity.pdbx_description
1 polymer ?
#
loop_
_entity_poly.entity_id
_entity_poly.type
_entity_poly.pdbx_seq_one_letter_code
_entity_poly.pdbx_strand_id
1 'polypeptide(L)'
;MSINWIKITERAREGIKIINALPYETFTTVLFYTHRQMSPSVASASATSSTVGTSVTTTGRVDSSTEENPTSNTEPEYTLEELERLVGVPRQDFLLLIKTFSYILRRISTFIIKPSLLQRELREKLQLEDEAKIDAILRLWVRETTPIMNNLASKRYESNVIEDVAWKLNMEISSHCQQREKTPLAVLQMKTAVGEDINIEMTQPELMELYNQFESIQGELDAMLAMKTTGATAPGNQ
;
A
#
# COMPACT_ATOMS: atom_id res chain seq x y z
N MET A 1 4.28 12.95 -17.53
CA MET A 1 4.45 11.58 -18.04
C MET A 1 3.29 10.74 -17.54
N SER A 2 2.66 9.92 -18.39
CA SER A 2 1.67 8.94 -17.93
C SER A 2 2.43 7.72 -17.44
N ILE A 3 2.29 7.39 -16.16
CA ILE A 3 2.96 6.24 -15.57
C ILE A 3 2.20 4.98 -15.99
N ASN A 4 2.84 3.98 -16.59
CA ASN A 4 2.20 2.70 -16.91
C ASN A 4 2.06 1.79 -15.67
N TRP A 5 1.47 2.33 -14.60
CA TRP A 5 1.28 1.64 -13.33
C TRP A 5 0.16 0.60 -13.37
N ILE A 6 -0.75 0.66 -14.34
CA ILE A 6 -1.82 -0.33 -14.49
C ILE A 6 -2.08 -0.66 -15.95
N LYS A 7 -2.14 -1.97 -16.25
CA LYS A 7 -2.63 -2.47 -17.54
C LYS A 7 -4.09 -2.88 -17.38
N ILE A 8 -4.97 -2.23 -18.13
CA ILE A 8 -6.40 -2.51 -18.12
C ILE A 8 -6.70 -3.53 -19.22
N THR A 9 -6.87 -4.80 -18.82
CA THR A 9 -7.35 -5.86 -19.72
C THR A 9 -8.85 -5.70 -20.00
N GLU A 10 -9.37 -6.35 -21.05
CA GLU A 10 -10.82 -6.33 -21.34
C GLU A 10 -11.64 -6.84 -20.16
N ARG A 11 -11.17 -7.90 -19.51
CA ARG A 11 -11.79 -8.44 -18.29
C ARG A 11 -11.79 -7.42 -17.14
N ALA A 12 -10.71 -6.66 -16.97
CA ALA A 12 -10.68 -5.59 -15.98
C ALA A 12 -11.66 -4.46 -16.34
N ARG A 13 -11.86 -4.14 -17.63
CA ARG A 13 -12.87 -3.15 -18.05
C ARG A 13 -14.29 -3.57 -17.65
N GLU A 14 -14.64 -4.83 -17.82
CA GLU A 14 -15.94 -5.35 -17.38
C GLU A 14 -16.11 -5.21 -15.86
N GLY A 15 -15.07 -5.56 -15.09
CA GLY A 15 -15.06 -5.34 -13.65
C GLY A 15 -15.24 -3.87 -13.25
N ILE A 16 -14.58 -2.94 -13.97
CA ILE A 16 -14.71 -1.51 -13.70
C ILE A 16 -16.11 -0.98 -14.05
N LYS A 17 -16.76 -1.50 -15.10
CA LYS A 17 -18.17 -1.16 -15.37
C LYS A 17 -19.07 -1.53 -14.20
N ILE A 18 -18.85 -2.68 -13.59
CA ILE A 18 -19.59 -3.11 -12.40
C ILE A 18 -19.29 -2.14 -11.24
N ILE A 19 -18.02 -1.78 -11.00
CA ILE A 19 -17.60 -0.81 -9.97
C ILE A 19 -18.32 0.55 -10.14
N ASN A 20 -18.40 1.06 -11.36
CA ASN A 20 -19.08 2.32 -11.65
C ASN A 20 -20.58 2.26 -11.37
N ALA A 21 -21.22 1.11 -11.60
CA ALA A 21 -22.65 0.92 -11.36
C ALA A 21 -23.04 0.79 -9.88
N LEU A 22 -22.09 0.52 -8.97
CA LEU A 22 -22.41 0.34 -7.55
C LEU A 22 -22.80 1.67 -6.87
N PRO A 23 -23.77 1.66 -5.94
CA PRO A 23 -23.97 2.77 -5.00
C PRO A 23 -22.71 3.03 -4.17
N TYR A 24 -22.50 4.28 -3.75
CA TYR A 24 -21.31 4.67 -2.97
C TYR A 24 -21.10 3.82 -1.70
N GLU A 25 -22.16 3.58 -0.92
CA GLU A 25 -22.08 2.77 0.32
C GLU A 25 -21.69 1.31 0.06
N THR A 26 -22.22 0.70 -1.00
CA THR A 26 -21.86 -0.66 -1.41
C THR A 26 -20.41 -0.69 -1.90
N PHE A 27 -20.00 0.31 -2.68
CA PHE A 27 -18.65 0.46 -3.17
C PHE A 27 -17.63 0.54 -2.03
N THR A 28 -17.85 1.42 -1.04
CA THR A 28 -16.94 1.59 0.10
C THR A 28 -16.84 0.32 0.93
N THR A 29 -17.97 -0.35 1.17
CA THR A 29 -18.02 -1.64 1.88
C THR A 29 -17.17 -2.70 1.16
N VAL A 30 -17.34 -2.87 -0.15
CA VAL A 30 -16.58 -3.84 -0.94
C VAL A 30 -15.09 -3.48 -0.99
N LEU A 31 -14.77 -2.19 -1.11
CA LEU A 31 -13.40 -1.68 -1.14
C LEU A 31 -12.66 -2.02 0.16
N PHE A 32 -13.26 -1.71 1.32
CA PHE A 32 -12.65 -2.00 2.63
C PHE A 32 -12.57 -3.49 2.91
N TYR A 33 -13.59 -4.27 2.57
CA TYR A 33 -13.54 -5.73 2.66
C TYR A 33 -12.36 -6.29 1.85
N THR A 34 -12.24 -5.88 0.58
CA THR A 34 -11.18 -6.37 -0.31
C THR A 34 -9.81 -5.99 0.22
N HIS A 35 -9.64 -4.75 0.70
CA HIS A 35 -8.40 -4.30 1.31
C HIS A 35 -8.01 -5.12 2.54
N ARG A 36 -8.97 -5.36 3.45
CA ARG A 36 -8.74 -6.15 4.67
C ARG A 36 -8.29 -7.58 4.35
N GLN A 37 -8.87 -8.22 3.33
CA GLN A 37 -8.46 -9.56 2.90
C GLN A 37 -7.05 -9.62 2.28
N MET A 38 -6.52 -8.47 1.83
CA MET A 38 -5.18 -8.37 1.24
C MET A 38 -4.10 -8.02 2.28
N SER A 39 -4.49 -7.46 3.43
CA SER A 39 -3.54 -7.11 4.50
C SER A 39 -3.10 -8.38 5.25
N PRO A 40 -1.78 -8.60 5.44
CA PRO A 40 -1.27 -9.80 6.11
C PRO A 40 -1.70 -9.95 7.58
N SER A 41 -2.30 -8.93 8.19
CA SER A 41 -2.72 -8.93 9.59
C SER A 41 -3.84 -9.95 9.92
N VAL A 42 -4.72 -10.28 8.98
CA VAL A 42 -5.86 -11.18 9.26
C VAL A 42 -5.43 -12.65 9.31
N ALA A 43 -4.31 -13.03 8.68
CA ALA A 43 -3.86 -14.42 8.62
C ALA A 43 -3.30 -14.95 9.96
N SER A 44 -2.88 -14.07 10.88
CA SER A 44 -2.26 -14.48 12.15
C SER A 44 -3.25 -14.72 13.29
N ALA A 45 -4.51 -14.28 13.18
CA ALA A 45 -5.43 -14.25 14.32
C ALA A 45 -6.28 -15.53 14.51
N SER A 46 -6.32 -16.46 13.54
CA SER A 46 -7.20 -17.64 13.62
C SER A 46 -6.51 -18.95 14.03
N ALA A 47 -5.23 -18.93 14.43
CA ALA A 47 -4.44 -20.15 14.65
C ALA A 47 -4.24 -20.58 16.13
N THR A 48 -4.84 -19.92 17.13
CA THR A 48 -4.62 -20.29 18.55
C THR A 48 -5.87 -20.15 19.39
N SER A 49 -6.57 -21.25 19.64
CA SER A 49 -7.12 -21.59 20.97
C SER A 49 -7.94 -22.88 20.88
N SER A 50 -7.27 -24.02 21.04
CA SER A 50 -7.91 -25.26 21.42
C SER A 50 -7.00 -26.02 22.38
N THR A 51 -7.55 -26.34 23.56
CA THR A 51 -7.17 -27.43 24.47
C THR A 51 -6.54 -27.03 25.83
N VAL A 52 -7.45 -26.91 26.80
CA VAL A 52 -7.47 -27.56 28.14
C VAL A 52 -6.21 -27.55 29.01
N GLY A 53 -6.30 -26.92 30.20
CA GLY A 53 -5.36 -27.15 31.31
C GLY A 53 -5.67 -26.31 32.56
N THR A 54 -6.13 -26.97 33.61
CA THR A 54 -6.71 -26.50 34.88
C THR A 54 -5.67 -26.08 35.95
N SER A 55 -5.89 -24.96 36.67
CA SER A 55 -5.60 -24.74 38.13
C SER A 55 -5.77 -23.24 38.50
N VAL A 56 -6.79 -22.79 39.24
CA VAL A 56 -6.98 -22.74 40.73
C VAL A 56 -6.21 -21.59 41.44
N THR A 57 -6.99 -20.54 41.77
CA THR A 57 -7.13 -19.79 43.06
C THR A 57 -5.93 -18.89 43.51
N THR A 58 -6.04 -17.67 44.08
CA THR A 58 -7.00 -17.08 45.03
C THR A 58 -6.78 -15.55 45.17
N THR A 59 -7.87 -14.78 45.12
CA THR A 59 -8.20 -13.52 45.85
C THR A 59 -7.16 -12.40 46.10
N GLY A 60 -7.54 -11.17 45.71
CA GLY A 60 -7.04 -9.92 46.29
C GLY A 60 -7.85 -8.73 45.76
N ARG A 61 -8.56 -8.05 46.67
CA ARG A 61 -9.61 -7.04 46.44
C ARG A 61 -9.02 -5.61 46.50
N VAL A 62 -9.70 -4.67 45.83
CA VAL A 62 -9.90 -3.23 46.17
C VAL A 62 -9.22 -2.18 45.27
N ASP A 63 -10.11 -1.34 44.71
CA ASP A 63 -10.03 0.09 44.39
C ASP A 63 -9.55 0.65 43.04
N SER A 64 -10.57 1.06 42.26
CA SER A 64 -10.90 2.47 41.94
C SER A 64 -10.34 3.14 40.68
N SER A 65 -11.30 3.74 39.95
CA SER A 65 -11.20 4.86 38.98
C SER A 65 -10.78 4.47 37.56
N THR A 66 -11.73 4.37 36.62
CA THR A 66 -12.18 5.49 35.75
C THR A 66 -11.05 5.97 34.84
N GLU A 67 -11.08 5.57 33.57
CA GLU A 67 -11.10 6.52 32.44
C GLU A 67 -11.33 5.79 31.11
N GLU A 68 -12.23 6.37 30.34
CA GLU A 68 -12.76 5.93 29.07
C GLU A 68 -11.69 6.03 27.96
N ASN A 69 -11.65 5.06 27.06
CA ASN A 69 -11.09 5.29 25.73
C ASN A 69 -11.88 4.49 24.67
N PRO A 70 -12.83 5.11 23.96
CA PRO A 70 -13.56 4.45 22.88
C PRO A 70 -12.77 4.63 21.58
N THR A 71 -11.91 3.68 21.25
CA THR A 71 -11.32 3.57 19.90
C THR A 71 -11.36 2.13 19.42
N SER A 72 -12.57 1.57 19.36
CA SER A 72 -12.86 0.40 18.53
C SER A 72 -13.78 0.85 17.40
N ASN A 73 -13.20 1.29 16.27
CA ASN A 73 -13.92 1.27 15.00
C ASN A 73 -14.07 -0.19 14.59
N THR A 74 -15.06 -0.86 15.19
CA THR A 74 -15.52 -2.19 14.80
C THR A 74 -16.24 -2.02 13.46
N GLU A 75 -15.48 -1.96 12.38
CA GLU A 75 -16.01 -2.06 11.02
C GLU A 75 -16.76 -3.39 10.89
N PRO A 76 -18.01 -3.41 10.39
CA PRO A 76 -18.82 -4.62 10.30
C PRO A 76 -18.08 -5.71 9.51
N GLU A 77 -17.96 -6.89 10.11
CA GLU A 77 -17.34 -8.05 9.49
C GLU A 77 -18.34 -8.72 8.54
N TYR A 78 -18.33 -8.32 7.27
CA TYR A 78 -19.13 -8.95 6.24
C TYR A 78 -18.51 -10.28 5.79
N THR A 79 -19.33 -11.31 5.64
CA THR A 79 -18.94 -12.53 4.91
C THR A 79 -18.95 -12.29 3.39
N LEU A 80 -18.25 -13.14 2.63
CA LEU A 80 -18.25 -13.05 1.16
C LEU A 80 -19.69 -13.19 0.61
N GLU A 81 -20.49 -14.05 1.24
CA GLU A 81 -21.89 -14.32 0.88
C GLU A 81 -22.82 -13.15 1.21
N GLU A 82 -22.62 -12.48 2.36
CA GLU A 82 -23.34 -11.25 2.69
C GLU A 82 -23.00 -10.12 1.73
N LEU A 83 -21.72 -10.00 1.36
CA LEU A 83 -21.27 -8.99 0.42
C LEU A 83 -21.84 -9.24 -0.99
N GLU A 84 -21.90 -10.50 -1.43
CA GLU A 84 -22.55 -10.86 -2.69
C GLU A 84 -24.03 -10.45 -2.69
N ARG A 85 -24.73 -10.69 -1.58
CA ARG A 85 -26.14 -10.28 -1.40
C ARG A 85 -26.30 -8.75 -1.42
N LEU A 86 -25.39 -8.03 -0.77
CA LEU A 86 -25.41 -6.56 -0.72
C LEU A 86 -25.17 -5.94 -2.10
N VAL A 87 -24.28 -6.52 -2.89
CA VAL A 87 -23.95 -6.04 -4.25
C VAL A 87 -25.09 -6.34 -5.23
N GLY A 88 -25.76 -7.49 -5.08
CA GLY A 88 -26.97 -7.81 -5.87
C GLY A 88 -26.71 -8.12 -7.35
N VAL A 89 -25.49 -8.54 -7.69
CA VAL A 89 -25.09 -8.94 -9.06
C VAL A 89 -24.89 -10.45 -9.16
N PRO A 90 -24.91 -11.06 -10.37
CA PRO A 90 -24.60 -12.47 -10.54
C PRO A 90 -23.24 -12.86 -9.95
N ARG A 91 -23.11 -14.07 -9.39
CA ARG A 91 -21.87 -14.57 -8.76
C ARG A 91 -20.62 -14.34 -9.61
N GLN A 92 -20.72 -14.52 -10.92
CA GLN A 92 -19.59 -14.33 -11.84
C GLN A 92 -19.11 -12.88 -11.87
N ASP A 93 -20.04 -11.94 -11.89
CA ASP A 93 -19.80 -10.49 -11.89
C ASP A 93 -19.30 -10.04 -10.52
N PHE A 94 -19.84 -10.59 -9.44
CA PHE A 94 -19.36 -10.33 -8.08
C PHE A 94 -17.90 -10.80 -7.89
N LEU A 95 -17.56 -12.00 -8.37
CA LEU A 95 -16.17 -12.47 -8.31
C LEU A 95 -15.24 -11.64 -9.21
N LEU A 96 -15.74 -11.16 -10.35
CA LEU A 96 -15.00 -10.26 -11.22
C LEU A 96 -14.75 -8.90 -10.56
N LEU A 97 -15.75 -8.35 -9.88
CA LEU A 97 -15.67 -7.13 -9.08
C LEU A 97 -14.56 -7.23 -8.02
N ILE A 98 -14.60 -8.26 -7.18
CA ILE A 98 -13.58 -8.49 -6.14
C ILE A 98 -12.18 -8.61 -6.75
N LYS A 99 -12.03 -9.42 -7.80
CA LYS A 99 -10.73 -9.56 -8.50
C LYS A 99 -10.22 -8.22 -9.05
N THR A 100 -11.12 -7.39 -9.56
CA THR A 100 -10.78 -6.09 -10.13
C THR A 100 -10.35 -5.12 -9.03
N PHE A 101 -11.07 -5.03 -7.92
CA PHE A 101 -10.62 -4.27 -6.75
C PHE A 101 -9.28 -4.76 -6.22
N SER A 102 -9.10 -6.08 -6.05
CA SER A 102 -7.82 -6.63 -5.57
C SER A 102 -6.67 -6.29 -6.51
N TYR A 103 -6.91 -6.32 -7.83
CA TYR A 103 -5.91 -5.93 -8.81
C TYR A 103 -5.56 -4.44 -8.69
N ILE A 104 -6.56 -3.55 -8.63
CA ILE A 104 -6.33 -2.10 -8.49
C ILE A 104 -5.57 -1.81 -7.20
N LEU A 105 -6.04 -2.31 -6.06
CA LEU A 105 -5.42 -2.12 -4.75
C LEU A 105 -3.97 -2.61 -4.75
N ARG A 106 -3.70 -3.80 -5.30
CA ARG A 106 -2.32 -4.31 -5.42
C ARG A 106 -1.46 -3.36 -6.23
N ARG A 107 -1.94 -2.88 -7.38
CA ARG A 107 -1.16 -2.00 -8.25
C ARG A 107 -0.87 -0.65 -7.61
N ILE A 108 -1.84 -0.01 -6.94
CA ILE A 108 -1.61 1.27 -6.26
C ILE A 108 -0.71 1.12 -5.01
N SER A 109 -0.73 -0.03 -4.33
CA SER A 109 0.17 -0.28 -3.20
C SER A 109 1.60 -0.58 -3.64
N THR A 110 1.77 -1.09 -4.87
CA THR A 110 3.09 -1.49 -5.39
C THR A 110 3.81 -0.32 -6.09
N PHE A 111 3.07 0.55 -6.75
CA PHE A 111 3.59 1.75 -7.41
C PHE A 111 3.35 2.96 -6.52
N ILE A 112 4.42 3.52 -5.94
CA ILE A 112 4.31 4.76 -5.15
C ILE A 112 4.03 5.93 -6.11
N ILE A 113 2.79 6.41 -6.13
CA ILE A 113 2.31 7.48 -7.01
C ILE A 113 1.86 8.66 -6.16
N LYS A 114 2.21 9.90 -6.53
CA LYS A 114 1.75 11.10 -5.80
C LYS A 114 0.21 11.12 -5.72
N PRO A 115 -0.42 11.47 -4.58
CA PRO A 115 -1.88 11.39 -4.42
C PRO A 115 -2.65 12.15 -5.52
N SER A 116 -2.19 13.33 -5.92
CA SER A 116 -2.78 14.13 -7.00
C SER A 116 -2.67 13.47 -8.38
N LEU A 117 -1.57 12.75 -8.62
CA LEU A 117 -1.38 11.98 -9.84
C LEU A 117 -2.25 10.72 -9.83
N LEU A 118 -2.34 10.02 -8.69
CA LEU A 118 -3.19 8.86 -8.53
C LEU A 118 -4.66 9.20 -8.79
N GLN A 119 -5.16 10.32 -8.24
CA GLN A 119 -6.52 10.79 -8.50
C GLN A 119 -6.78 10.98 -10.00
N ARG A 120 -5.85 11.61 -10.72
CA ARG A 120 -5.97 11.81 -12.17
C ARG A 120 -5.96 10.48 -12.92
N GLU A 121 -5.06 9.57 -12.56
CA GLU A 121 -4.93 8.27 -13.22
C GLU A 121 -6.14 7.36 -12.96
N LEU A 122 -6.77 7.42 -11.78
CA LEU A 122 -8.03 6.72 -11.49
C LEU A 122 -9.17 7.23 -12.41
N ARG A 123 -9.21 8.54 -12.67
CA ARG A 123 -10.20 9.12 -13.60
C ARG A 123 -9.90 8.76 -15.05
N GLU A 124 -8.65 8.90 -15.49
CA GLU A 124 -8.29 8.75 -16.91
C GLU A 124 -8.17 7.28 -17.34
N LYS A 125 -7.57 6.41 -16.51
CA LYS A 125 -7.30 5.00 -16.87
C LYS A 125 -8.36 4.03 -16.43
N LEU A 126 -8.88 4.20 -15.22
CA LEU A 126 -9.97 3.35 -14.74
C LEU A 126 -11.33 3.90 -15.18
N GLN A 127 -11.43 5.16 -15.60
CA GLN A 127 -12.72 5.76 -15.99
C GLN A 127 -13.74 5.70 -14.85
N LEU A 128 -13.29 5.93 -13.60
CA LEU A 128 -14.21 6.08 -12.48
C LEU A 128 -14.97 7.41 -12.63
N GLU A 129 -16.29 7.34 -12.67
CA GLU A 129 -17.16 8.48 -12.98
C GLU A 129 -17.50 9.32 -11.74
N ASP A 130 -17.52 8.69 -10.57
CA ASP A 130 -17.91 9.30 -9.30
C ASP A 130 -16.69 9.74 -8.48
N GLU A 131 -16.56 11.05 -8.26
CA GLU A 131 -15.47 11.65 -7.48
C GLU A 131 -15.43 11.14 -6.04
N ALA A 132 -16.57 10.80 -5.42
CA ALA A 132 -16.59 10.26 -4.08
C ALA A 132 -15.92 8.88 -4.01
N LYS A 133 -16.09 8.05 -5.04
CA LYS A 133 -15.43 6.73 -5.15
C LYS A 133 -13.92 6.88 -5.34
N ILE A 134 -13.50 7.84 -6.14
CA ILE A 134 -12.07 8.17 -6.33
C ILE A 134 -11.47 8.60 -4.99
N ASP A 135 -12.14 9.51 -4.28
CA ASP A 135 -11.69 10.00 -2.98
C ASP A 135 -11.62 8.88 -1.93
N ALA A 136 -12.55 7.92 -1.95
CA ALA A 136 -12.52 6.77 -1.05
C ALA A 136 -11.28 5.88 -1.30
N ILE A 137 -10.93 5.59 -2.56
CA ILE A 137 -9.70 4.86 -2.92
C ILE A 137 -8.47 5.68 -2.49
N LEU A 138 -8.47 6.98 -2.75
CA LEU A 138 -7.35 7.86 -2.42
C LEU A 138 -7.13 7.93 -0.91
N ARG A 139 -8.18 8.10 -0.12
CA ARG A 139 -8.12 8.11 1.35
C ARG A 139 -7.58 6.80 1.90
N LEU A 140 -8.04 5.68 1.37
CA LEU A 140 -7.51 4.36 1.72
C LEU A 140 -6.02 4.28 1.40
N TRP A 141 -5.62 4.62 0.17
CA TRP A 141 -4.23 4.60 -0.25
C TRP A 141 -3.33 5.50 0.60
N VAL A 142 -3.77 6.73 0.89
CA VAL A 142 -3.04 7.67 1.76
C VAL A 142 -2.91 7.10 3.16
N ARG A 143 -3.98 6.52 3.72
CA ARG A 143 -3.95 5.93 5.07
C ARG A 143 -2.94 4.79 5.18
N GLU A 144 -2.81 3.96 4.16
CA GLU A 144 -1.87 2.83 4.15
C GLU A 144 -0.44 3.25 3.79
N THR A 145 -0.28 4.20 2.87
CA THR A 145 1.04 4.63 2.38
C THR A 145 1.70 5.64 3.33
N THR A 146 0.91 6.44 4.06
CA THR A 146 1.42 7.47 4.98
C THR A 146 2.27 6.88 6.11
N PRO A 147 1.87 5.80 6.81
CA PRO A 147 2.73 5.11 7.77
C PRO A 147 4.05 4.66 7.14
N ILE A 148 4.02 4.06 5.95
CA ILE A 148 5.22 3.60 5.23
C ILE A 148 6.15 4.78 4.90
N MET A 149 5.60 5.90 4.43
CA MET A 149 6.38 7.11 4.13
C MET A 149 6.88 7.84 5.38
N ASN A 150 6.07 7.90 6.44
CA ASN A 150 6.44 8.55 7.71
C ASN A 150 7.46 7.73 8.48
N ASN A 151 7.41 6.39 8.37
CA ASN A 151 8.46 5.50 8.86
C ASN A 151 9.80 5.80 8.19
N LEU A 152 9.84 6.37 6.99
CA LEU A 152 11.09 6.84 6.37
C LEU A 152 11.49 8.26 6.81
N ALA A 153 10.54 9.11 7.22
CA ALA A 153 10.77 10.54 7.46
C ALA A 153 10.94 10.94 8.94
N SER A 154 10.52 10.11 9.90
CA SER A 154 10.52 10.50 11.31
C SER A 154 11.93 10.48 11.94
N LYS A 155 12.34 11.56 12.62
CA LYS A 155 13.64 11.67 13.31
C LYS A 155 13.79 10.75 14.54
N ARG A 156 12.77 9.95 14.88
CA ARG A 156 12.64 9.31 16.20
C ARG A 156 12.86 7.80 16.24
N TYR A 157 13.10 7.13 15.12
CA TYR A 157 13.09 5.68 15.10
C TYR A 157 14.31 5.10 14.40
N GLU A 158 14.92 4.10 15.05
CA GLU A 158 15.92 3.19 14.49
C GLU A 158 15.43 2.54 13.17
N SER A 159 14.12 2.59 12.91
CA SER A 159 13.42 2.13 11.72
C SER A 159 13.94 2.66 10.38
N ASN A 160 14.45 3.89 10.28
CA ASN A 160 14.71 4.47 8.95
C ASN A 160 16.01 3.94 8.30
N VAL A 161 16.74 3.05 8.98
CA VAL A 161 17.92 2.40 8.42
C VAL A 161 17.48 1.23 7.56
N ILE A 162 17.76 1.31 6.27
CA ILE A 162 17.63 0.17 5.36
C ILE A 162 18.81 -0.77 5.66
N GLU A 163 18.53 -1.94 6.21
CA GLU A 163 19.55 -2.94 6.55
C GLU A 163 19.89 -3.85 5.38
N ASP A 164 18.90 -4.14 4.54
CA ASP A 164 19.06 -5.05 3.41
C ASP A 164 18.28 -4.52 2.20
N VAL A 165 18.84 -4.76 1.01
CA VAL A 165 18.24 -4.43 -0.28
C VAL A 165 18.43 -5.61 -1.22
N ALA A 166 17.34 -6.30 -1.50
CA ALA A 166 17.27 -7.30 -2.56
C ALA A 166 16.60 -6.71 -3.79
N TRP A 167 16.94 -7.23 -4.97
CA TRP A 167 16.30 -6.86 -6.21
C TRP A 167 15.96 -8.09 -7.05
N LYS A 168 14.91 -7.96 -7.86
CA LYS A 168 14.55 -8.95 -8.88
C LYS A 168 14.05 -8.24 -10.13
N LEU A 169 14.27 -8.86 -11.28
CA LEU A 169 13.74 -8.38 -12.55
C LEU A 169 12.59 -9.29 -12.97
N ASN A 170 11.39 -8.75 -12.95
CA ASN A 170 10.20 -9.40 -13.48
C ASN A 170 10.00 -8.99 -14.94
N MET A 171 9.42 -9.89 -15.74
CA MET A 171 9.01 -9.58 -17.10
C MET A 171 7.52 -9.83 -17.24
N GLU A 172 6.77 -8.75 -17.44
CA GLU A 172 5.34 -8.87 -17.69
C GLU A 172 5.13 -9.09 -19.19
N ILE A 173 4.56 -10.23 -19.55
CA ILE A 173 4.22 -10.58 -20.93
C ILE A 173 2.73 -10.30 -21.11
N SER A 174 2.39 -9.47 -22.08
CA SER A 174 0.99 -9.22 -22.45
C SER A 174 0.29 -10.52 -22.83
N SER A 175 -0.93 -10.71 -22.31
CA SER A 175 -1.79 -11.87 -22.60
C SER A 175 -2.46 -11.79 -23.96
N HIS A 176 -2.36 -10.66 -24.67
CA HIS A 176 -2.99 -10.50 -25.97
C HIS A 176 -2.19 -11.23 -27.06
N CYS A 177 -2.84 -12.16 -27.75
CA CYS A 177 -2.18 -13.02 -28.75
C CYS A 177 -1.49 -12.22 -29.88
N GLN A 178 -2.01 -11.04 -30.22
CA GLN A 178 -1.45 -10.18 -31.27
C GLN A 178 -0.44 -9.15 -30.77
N GLN A 179 -0.31 -8.95 -29.45
CA GLN A 179 0.57 -7.95 -28.86
C GLN A 179 1.39 -8.60 -27.76
N ARG A 180 2.48 -9.26 -28.15
CA ARG A 180 3.47 -9.91 -27.25
C ARG A 180 4.44 -8.87 -26.68
N GLU A 181 3.91 -7.81 -26.12
CA GLU A 181 4.73 -6.78 -25.48
C GLU A 181 5.30 -7.33 -24.18
N LYS A 182 6.61 -7.18 -24.02
CA LYS A 182 7.36 -7.58 -22.84
C LYS A 182 7.74 -6.31 -22.10
N THR A 183 7.18 -6.10 -20.92
CA THR A 183 7.53 -4.95 -20.07
C THR A 183 8.43 -5.44 -18.94
N PRO A 184 9.71 -5.07 -18.91
CA PRO A 184 10.57 -5.34 -17.76
C PRO A 184 10.13 -4.49 -16.56
N LEU A 185 10.04 -5.11 -15.40
CA LEU A 185 9.70 -4.49 -14.13
C LEU A 185 10.80 -4.83 -13.12
N ALA A 186 11.52 -3.81 -12.66
CA ALA A 186 12.45 -3.97 -11.55
C ALA A 186 11.64 -3.98 -10.25
N VAL A 187 11.92 -4.92 -9.37
CA VAL A 187 11.32 -4.96 -8.03
C VAL A 187 12.44 -4.84 -7.01
N LEU A 188 12.36 -3.79 -6.19
CA LEU A 188 13.24 -3.58 -5.05
C LEU A 188 12.52 -4.03 -3.78
N GLN A 189 13.21 -4.82 -2.97
CA GLN A 189 12.74 -5.31 -1.68
C GLN A 189 13.73 -4.81 -0.64
N MET A 190 13.30 -3.84 0.17
CA MET A 190 14.13 -3.20 1.17
C MET A 190 13.63 -3.63 2.54
N LYS A 191 14.55 -3.97 3.44
CA LYS A 191 14.22 -4.28 4.84
C LYS A 191 14.71 -3.15 5.72
N THR A 192 13.83 -2.68 6.59
CA THR A 192 14.19 -1.71 7.62
C THR A 192 14.75 -2.41 8.86
N ALA A 193 15.49 -1.67 9.70
CA ALA A 193 16.05 -2.21 10.95
C ALA A 193 15.00 -2.67 11.97
N VAL A 194 13.76 -2.22 11.83
CA VAL A 194 12.62 -2.71 12.62
C VAL A 194 11.95 -3.95 12.02
N GLY A 195 12.48 -4.49 10.92
CA GLY A 195 11.98 -5.69 10.26
C GLY A 195 10.77 -5.46 9.34
N GLU A 196 10.50 -4.22 8.92
CA GLU A 196 9.45 -3.94 7.92
C GLU A 196 9.98 -4.18 6.50
N ASP A 197 9.22 -4.92 5.69
CA ASP A 197 9.53 -5.18 4.28
C ASP A 197 8.85 -4.12 3.38
N ILE A 198 9.65 -3.30 2.70
CA ILE A 198 9.20 -2.31 1.71
C ILE A 198 9.46 -2.87 0.31
N ASN A 199 8.39 -3.10 -0.46
CA ASN A 199 8.46 -3.63 -1.82
C ASN A 199 8.00 -2.58 -2.83
N ILE A 200 8.83 -2.28 -3.82
CA ILE A 200 8.54 -1.29 -4.86
C ILE A 200 8.76 -1.91 -6.23
N GLU A 201 7.79 -1.79 -7.14
CA GLU A 201 7.98 -2.12 -8.56
C GLU A 201 8.13 -0.85 -9.39
N MET A 202 9.09 -0.86 -10.32
CA MET A 202 9.38 0.26 -11.20
C MET A 202 9.64 -0.23 -12.63
N THR A 203 9.17 0.54 -13.58
CA THR A 203 9.57 0.47 -14.99
C THR A 203 10.98 1.04 -15.18
N GLN A 204 11.59 0.79 -16.34
CA GLN A 204 12.94 1.31 -16.63
C GLN A 204 13.04 2.85 -16.51
N PRO A 205 12.09 3.67 -17.02
CA PRO A 205 12.15 5.11 -16.84
C PRO A 205 12.09 5.55 -15.36
N GLU A 206 11.25 4.89 -14.55
CA GLU A 206 11.11 5.20 -13.12
C GLU A 206 12.36 4.81 -12.34
N LEU A 207 12.96 3.66 -12.64
CA LEU A 207 14.22 3.23 -12.01
C LEU A 207 15.36 4.19 -12.35
N MET A 208 15.42 4.70 -13.58
CA MET A 208 16.40 5.73 -13.97
C MET A 208 16.16 7.04 -13.24
N GLU A 209 14.90 7.44 -13.04
CA GLU A 209 14.55 8.62 -12.26
C GLU A 209 14.96 8.47 -10.79
N LEU A 210 14.72 7.29 -10.19
CA LEU A 210 15.19 6.97 -8.84
C LEU A 210 16.72 7.04 -8.72
N TYR A 211 17.44 6.44 -9.68
CA TYR A 211 18.90 6.51 -9.73
C TYR A 211 19.41 7.95 -9.77
N ASN A 212 18.85 8.78 -10.64
CA ASN A 212 19.22 10.20 -10.74
C ASN A 212 18.93 10.97 -9.44
N GLN A 213 17.85 10.62 -8.73
CA GLN A 213 17.56 11.21 -7.42
C GLN A 213 18.61 10.81 -6.37
N PHE A 214 19.02 9.55 -6.34
CA PHE A 214 20.09 9.09 -5.45
C PHE A 214 21.42 9.77 -5.75
N GLU A 215 21.78 9.92 -7.03
CA GLU A 215 22.98 10.67 -7.44
C GLU A 215 22.93 12.14 -7.01
N SER A 216 21.76 12.79 -7.12
CA SER A 216 21.57 14.17 -6.63
C SER A 216 21.76 14.25 -5.11
N ILE A 217 21.16 13.33 -4.36
CA ILE A 217 21.31 13.26 -2.89
C ILE A 217 22.78 13.02 -2.52
N GLN A 218 23.47 12.11 -3.21
CA GLN A 218 24.88 11.85 -2.99
C GLN A 218 25.72 13.11 -3.26
N GLY A 219 25.47 13.81 -4.36
CA GLY A 219 26.15 15.07 -4.67
C GLY A 219 25.93 16.17 -3.62
N GLU A 220 24.72 16.28 -3.06
CA GLU A 220 24.42 17.19 -1.95
C GLU A 220 25.16 16.80 -0.65
N LEU A 221 25.19 15.52 -0.32
CA LEU A 221 25.92 15.00 0.84
C LEU A 221 27.43 15.23 0.71
N ASP A 222 28.00 14.99 -0.45
CA ASP A 222 29.42 15.21 -0.75
C ASP A 222 29.79 16.70 -0.65
N ALA A 223 28.92 17.59 -1.16
CA ALA A 223 29.09 19.04 -1.02
C ALA A 223 29.06 19.49 0.45
N MET A 224 28.14 18.94 1.26
CA MET A 224 28.06 19.22 2.70
C MET A 224 29.30 18.72 3.47
N LEU A 225 29.81 17.54 3.12
CA LEU A 225 31.04 17.01 3.70
C LEU A 225 32.25 17.88 3.34
N ALA A 226 32.36 18.31 2.08
CA ALA A 226 33.41 19.23 1.64
C ALA A 226 33.38 20.56 2.41
N MET A 227 32.20 21.19 2.56
CA MET A 227 32.05 22.43 3.33
C MET A 227 32.48 22.29 4.79
N LYS A 228 32.14 21.15 5.43
CA LYS A 228 32.53 20.87 6.82
C LYS A 228 34.06 20.72 6.96
N THR A 229 34.74 20.14 5.98
CA THR A 229 36.20 20.00 6.01
C THR A 229 36.93 21.33 5.79
N THR A 230 36.39 22.24 4.97
CA THR A 230 37.01 23.55 4.71
C THR A 230 36.85 24.58 5.82
N GLY A 231 35.91 24.38 6.76
CA GLY A 231 35.66 25.30 7.88
C GLY A 231 36.52 25.08 9.13
N ALA A 232 37.34 24.02 9.18
CA ALA A 232 38.11 23.63 10.38
C ALA A 232 39.58 24.10 10.38
N THR A 233 40.06 24.75 9.32
CA THR A 233 41.41 25.31 9.25
C THR A 233 41.39 26.83 9.40
N ALA A 234 41.09 27.31 10.61
CA ALA A 234 41.52 28.65 11.03
C ALA A 234 42.95 28.54 11.60
N PRO A 235 43.92 29.34 11.12
CA PRO A 235 45.29 29.27 11.60
C PRO A 235 45.35 29.78 13.03
N GLY A 236 45.63 28.88 13.97
CA GLY A 236 46.08 29.23 15.31
C GLY A 236 47.51 29.77 15.25
N ASN A 237 47.73 30.85 16.02
CA ASN A 237 49.02 31.32 16.54
C ASN A 237 50.17 31.50 15.54
N GLN A 238 50.36 32.74 15.07
CA GLN A 238 51.46 33.61 15.52
C GLN A 238 51.29 35.03 14.97
#